data_AF-A0A945FCF5-F1
#
_entry.id   AF-A0A945FCF5-F1
#
_cell.length_a   1.000
_cell.length_b   1.000
_cell.length_c   1.000
_cell.angle_alpha   90.00
_cell.angle_beta   90.00
_cell.angle_gamma   90.00
#
_symmetry.space_group_name_H-M   'P 1'
#
loop_
_entity.id
_entity.type
_entity.pdbx_description
1 polymer ?
#
loop_
_entity_poly.entity_id
_entity_poly.type
_entity_poly.pdbx_seq_one_letter_code
_entity_poly.pdbx_strand_id
1 'polypeptide(L)'
;MSSEHNTHHALKLAIKSVLNIMLVWALATHFGQYFGLDGGVPAIVIVGALITLLNMFFRPILNILLLPLKLFATIIAIIISNGAFIYVVHLFTLRMDPTLIKLEIYGGPWGWIVVAVCFGLANWILKEMFK
;
A
#
# COMPACT_ATOMS: atom_id res chain seq x y z
N MET A 1 9.74 -31.48 10.70
CA MET A 1 10.55 -30.24 10.84
C MET A 1 10.34 -29.21 9.72
N SER A 2 9.26 -29.26 8.91
CA SER A 2 8.95 -28.22 7.91
C SER A 2 7.73 -27.35 8.25
N SER A 3 6.97 -27.68 9.30
CA SER A 3 5.78 -26.91 9.71
C SER A 3 6.13 -25.65 10.51
N GLU A 4 7.07 -25.72 11.46
CA GLU A 4 7.44 -24.57 12.29
C GLU A 4 8.04 -23.42 11.46
N HIS A 5 8.90 -23.73 10.47
CA HIS A 5 9.50 -22.69 9.62
C HIS A 5 8.46 -21.97 8.74
N ASN A 6 7.49 -22.69 8.17
CA ASN A 6 6.43 -22.09 7.35
C ASN A 6 5.44 -21.25 8.17
N THR A 7 5.22 -21.59 9.44
CA THR A 7 4.26 -20.90 10.31
C THR A 7 4.68 -19.46 10.58
N HIS A 8 5.97 -19.21 10.76
CA HIS A 8 6.50 -17.84 10.95
C HIS A 8 6.31 -16.94 9.72
N HIS A 9 6.49 -17.48 8.51
CA HIS A 9 6.29 -16.72 7.27
C HIS A 9 4.82 -16.41 7.00
N ALA A 10 3.93 -17.39 7.23
CA ALA A 10 2.49 -17.20 7.10
C ALA A 10 1.94 -16.20 8.13
N LEU A 11 2.38 -16.30 9.39
CA LEU A 11 1.99 -15.35 10.44
C LEU A 11 2.48 -13.93 10.14
N LYS A 12 3.73 -13.76 9.70
CA LYS A 12 4.27 -12.45 9.30
C LYS A 12 3.51 -11.84 8.12
N LEU A 13 3.06 -12.66 7.17
CA LEU A 13 2.21 -12.21 6.06
C LEU A 13 0.81 -11.81 6.55
N ALA A 14 0.21 -12.60 7.42
CA ALA A 14 -1.11 -12.31 7.99
C ALA A 14 -1.11 -10.99 8.76
N ILE A 15 -0.11 -10.75 9.62
CA ILE A 15 -0.04 -9.50 10.38
C ILE A 15 0.19 -8.30 9.45
N LYS A 16 1.04 -8.44 8.43
CA LYS A 16 1.20 -7.40 7.39
C LYS A 16 -0.12 -7.10 6.68
N SER A 17 -0.91 -8.14 6.38
CA SER A 17 -2.23 -7.98 5.78
C SER A 17 -3.17 -7.20 6.68
N VAL A 18 -3.28 -7.60 7.96
CA VAL A 18 -4.12 -6.90 8.95
C VAL A 18 -3.72 -5.44 9.08
N LEU A 19 -2.41 -5.14 9.13
CA LEU A 19 -1.94 -3.77 9.24
C LEU A 19 -2.18 -2.95 7.98
N ASN A 20 -2.09 -3.55 6.79
CA ASN A 20 -2.47 -2.86 5.55
C ASN A 20 -3.99 -2.61 5.48
N ILE A 21 -4.81 -3.53 5.98
CA ILE A 21 -6.26 -3.33 6.11
C ILE A 21 -6.54 -2.17 7.08
N MET A 22 -5.87 -2.14 8.24
CA MET A 22 -5.98 -1.02 9.20
C MET A 22 -5.53 0.31 8.59
N LEU A 23 -4.46 0.31 7.78
CA LEU A 23 -4.00 1.49 7.08
C LEU A 23 -5.06 2.02 6.10
N VAL A 24 -5.65 1.13 5.29
CA VAL A 24 -6.71 1.51 4.33
C VAL A 24 -7.92 2.05 5.09
N TRP A 25 -8.30 1.40 6.19
CA TRP A 25 -9.37 1.87 7.05
C TRP A 25 -9.08 3.28 7.62
N ALA A 26 -7.87 3.50 8.13
CA ALA A 26 -7.47 4.80 8.68
C ALA A 26 -7.44 5.90 7.61
N LEU A 27 -6.99 5.58 6.39
CA LEU A 27 -7.00 6.50 5.25
C LEU A 27 -8.43 6.83 4.80
N ALA A 28 -9.29 5.83 4.65
CA ALA A 28 -10.68 6.04 4.29
C ALA A 28 -11.44 6.86 5.36
N THR A 29 -11.12 6.67 6.63
CA THR A 29 -11.82 7.33 7.75
C THR A 29 -11.31 8.74 8.02
N HIS A 30 -9.99 8.95 8.07
CA HIS A 30 -9.39 10.24 8.47
C HIS A 30 -8.94 11.10 7.30
N PHE A 31 -8.70 10.50 6.12
CA PHE A 31 -8.19 11.18 4.94
C PHE A 31 -9.17 11.12 3.77
N GLY A 32 -10.49 11.05 4.02
CA GLY A 32 -11.53 10.97 2.98
C GLY A 32 -11.49 12.12 1.95
N GLN A 33 -10.90 13.27 2.31
CA GLN A 33 -10.65 14.39 1.38
C GLN A 33 -9.59 14.10 0.30
N TYR A 34 -8.75 13.07 0.49
CA TYR A 34 -7.68 12.66 -0.43
C TYR A 34 -7.81 11.20 -0.88
N PHE A 35 -8.38 10.33 -0.05
CA PHE A 35 -8.53 8.90 -0.30
C PHE A 35 -10.01 8.51 -0.20
N GLY A 36 -10.68 8.43 -1.35
CA GLY A 36 -12.05 7.95 -1.48
C GLY A 36 -12.08 6.45 -1.69
N LEU A 37 -12.83 5.74 -0.86
CA LEU A 37 -13.04 4.30 -1.02
C LEU A 37 -14.52 3.96 -0.83
N ASP A 38 -15.20 3.67 -1.95
CA ASP A 38 -16.58 3.18 -1.94
C ASP A 38 -16.61 1.65 -2.02
N GLY A 39 -17.66 1.06 -1.44
CA GLY A 39 -17.83 -0.40 -1.30
C GLY A 39 -17.79 -0.91 0.14
N GLY A 40 -17.70 0.00 1.13
CA GLY A 40 -17.84 -0.30 2.55
C GLY A 40 -16.71 -1.17 3.13
N VAL A 41 -17.03 -1.96 4.14
CA VAL A 41 -16.05 -2.85 4.82
C VAL A 41 -15.39 -3.86 3.86
N PRO A 42 -16.10 -4.50 2.92
CA PRO A 42 -15.47 -5.40 1.94
C PRO A 42 -14.37 -4.72 1.13
N ALA A 43 -14.57 -3.49 0.67
CA ALA A 43 -13.58 -2.76 -0.10
C ALA A 43 -12.29 -2.52 0.69
N ILE A 44 -12.40 -2.19 1.98
CA ILE A 44 -11.25 -1.99 2.87
C ILE A 44 -10.41 -3.27 2.98
N VAL A 45 -11.07 -4.42 3.18
CA VAL A 45 -10.40 -5.71 3.30
C VAL A 45 -9.72 -6.11 2.00
N ILE A 46 -10.42 -5.96 0.87
CA ILE A 46 -9.89 -6.37 -0.45
C ILE A 46 -8.74 -5.47 -0.86
N VAL A 47 -8.84 -4.14 -0.70
CA VAL A 47 -7.77 -3.21 -1.02
C VAL A 47 -6.56 -3.44 -0.09
N GLY A 48 -6.77 -3.66 1.21
CA GLY A 48 -5.69 -4.01 2.14
C GLY A 48 -4.97 -5.31 1.78
N ALA A 49 -5.71 -6.33 1.37
CA ALA A 49 -5.15 -7.58 0.86
C ALA A 49 -4.38 -7.37 -0.46
N LEU A 50 -4.94 -6.59 -1.38
CA LEU A 50 -4.32 -6.23 -2.66
C LEU A 50 -3.00 -5.49 -2.44
N ILE A 51 -2.95 -4.51 -1.54
CA ILE A 51 -1.73 -3.82 -1.13
C ILE A 51 -0.69 -4.82 -0.61
N THR A 52 -1.09 -5.77 0.21
CA THR A 52 -0.18 -6.78 0.77
C THR A 52 0.43 -7.64 -0.33
N LEU A 53 -0.40 -8.09 -1.26
CA LEU A 53 0.01 -8.90 -2.40
C LEU A 53 0.94 -8.09 -3.33
N LEU A 54 0.54 -6.89 -3.72
CA LEU A 54 1.36 -6.01 -4.56
C LEU A 54 2.67 -5.64 -3.87
N ASN A 55 2.69 -5.45 -2.56
CA ASN A 55 3.92 -5.18 -1.81
C ASN A 55 4.94 -6.32 -1.92
N MET A 56 4.48 -7.57 -2.05
CA MET A 56 5.35 -8.73 -2.23
C MET A 56 6.00 -8.74 -3.63
N PHE A 57 5.25 -8.43 -4.68
CA PHE A 57 5.70 -8.55 -6.07
C PHE A 57 6.27 -7.25 -6.67
N PHE A 58 5.61 -6.11 -6.46
CA PHE A 58 5.97 -4.84 -7.10
C PHE A 58 7.06 -4.08 -6.36
N ARG A 59 7.18 -4.25 -5.04
CA ARG A 59 8.18 -3.50 -4.25
C ARG A 59 9.63 -3.84 -4.64
N PRO A 60 10.00 -5.10 -4.90
CA PRO A 60 11.31 -5.44 -5.48
C PRO A 60 11.55 -4.75 -6.83
N ILE A 61 10.54 -4.75 -7.70
CA ILE A 61 10.61 -4.16 -9.04
C ILE A 61 10.83 -2.64 -8.95
N LEU A 62 10.01 -1.93 -8.18
CA LEU A 62 10.12 -0.49 -7.97
C LEU A 62 11.47 -0.10 -7.36
N ASN A 63 12.02 -0.94 -6.48
CA ASN A 63 13.34 -0.69 -5.89
C ASN A 63 14.46 -0.75 -6.93
N ILE A 64 14.39 -1.66 -7.89
CA ILE A 64 15.37 -1.78 -8.98
C ILE A 64 15.21 -0.61 -9.96
N LEU A 65 13.97 -0.29 -10.34
CA LEU A 65 13.71 0.81 -11.28
C LEU A 65 14.12 2.17 -10.71
N LEU A 66 13.91 2.39 -9.41
CA LEU A 66 14.20 3.67 -8.74
C LEU A 66 15.59 3.70 -8.08
N LEU A 67 16.41 2.66 -8.25
CA LEU A 67 17.82 2.67 -7.79
C LEU A 67 18.61 3.90 -8.26
N PRO A 68 18.62 4.25 -9.57
CA PRO A 68 19.39 5.41 -10.03
C PRO A 68 18.94 6.70 -9.33
N LEU A 69 17.63 6.87 -9.14
CA LEU A 69 17.09 8.06 -8.48
C LEU A 69 17.43 8.11 -6.98
N LYS A 70 17.49 6.96 -6.31
CA LYS A 70 17.86 6.89 -4.88
C LYS A 70 19.28 7.38 -4.59
N LEU A 71 20.18 7.27 -5.57
CA LEU A 71 21.57 7.72 -5.46
C LEU A 71 21.69 9.24 -5.44
N PHE A 72 20.80 9.95 -6.13
CA PHE A 72 20.85 11.41 -6.25
C PHE A 72 19.87 12.13 -5.32
N ALA A 73 18.70 11.54 -5.04
CA ALA A 73 17.64 12.18 -4.27
C ALA A 73 16.80 11.15 -3.48
N THR A 74 17.34 10.65 -2.37
CA THR A 74 16.73 9.55 -1.60
C THR A 74 15.31 9.85 -1.12
N ILE A 75 15.05 11.04 -0.59
CA ILE A 75 13.71 11.43 -0.10
C ILE A 75 12.70 11.44 -1.24
N ILE A 76 13.05 12.08 -2.36
CA ILE A 76 12.20 12.16 -3.55
C ILE A 76 11.94 10.76 -4.11
N ALA A 77 12.96 9.91 -4.16
CA ALA A 77 12.83 8.53 -4.60
C ALA A 77 11.88 7.70 -3.72
N ILE A 78 11.86 7.95 -2.41
CA ILE A 78 10.92 7.30 -1.48
C ILE A 78 9.49 7.74 -1.78
N ILE A 79 9.23 9.03 -1.93
CA ILE A 79 7.89 9.56 -2.22
C ILE A 79 7.40 9.00 -3.56
N ILE A 80 8.23 9.05 -4.60
CA ILE A 80 7.89 8.54 -5.94
C ILE A 80 7.66 7.03 -5.90
N SER A 81 8.47 6.25 -5.18
CA SER A 81 8.27 4.81 -5.05
C SER A 81 6.93 4.47 -4.41
N ASN A 82 6.56 5.15 -3.31
CA ASN A 82 5.27 4.92 -2.66
C ASN A 82 4.10 5.41 -3.52
N GLY A 83 4.24 6.55 -4.20
CA GLY A 83 3.24 7.06 -5.12
C GLY A 83 3.02 6.12 -6.31
N ALA A 84 4.10 5.63 -6.93
CA ALA A 84 4.04 4.64 -8.01
C ALA A 84 3.39 3.34 -7.53
N PHE A 85 3.70 2.90 -6.32
CA PHE A 85 3.08 1.72 -5.72
C PHE A 85 1.56 1.89 -5.57
N ILE A 86 1.10 3.02 -5.01
CA ILE A 86 -0.33 3.32 -4.85
C ILE A 86 -1.00 3.49 -6.20
N TYR A 87 -0.29 4.05 -7.19
CA TYR A 87 -0.79 4.16 -8.55
C TYR A 87 -1.05 2.77 -9.16
N VAL A 88 -0.17 1.80 -8.91
CA VAL A 88 -0.43 0.41 -9.31
C VAL A 88 -1.66 -0.14 -8.59
N VAL A 89 -1.80 0.05 -7.27
CA VAL A 89 -3.01 -0.39 -6.52
C VAL A 89 -4.27 0.20 -7.17
N HIS A 90 -4.26 1.50 -7.46
CA HIS A 90 -5.36 2.20 -8.12
C HIS A 90 -5.67 1.63 -9.51
N LEU A 91 -4.65 1.33 -10.32
CA LEU A 91 -4.85 0.68 -11.63
C LEU A 91 -5.49 -0.71 -11.52
N PHE A 92 -5.20 -1.45 -10.45
CA PHE A 92 -5.83 -2.75 -10.20
C PHE A 92 -7.28 -2.58 -9.76
N THR A 93 -7.58 -1.64 -8.86
CA THR A 93 -8.95 -1.38 -8.40
C THR A 93 -9.85 -0.85 -9.51
N LEU A 94 -9.30 -0.09 -10.48
CA LEU A 94 -10.05 0.36 -11.67
C LEU A 94 -10.50 -0.79 -12.58
N ARG A 95 -9.88 -1.96 -12.49
CA ARG A 95 -10.27 -3.17 -13.24
C ARG A 95 -11.20 -4.09 -12.45
N MET A 96 -11.51 -3.75 -11.21
CA MET A 96 -12.45 -4.50 -10.38
C MET A 96 -13.88 -3.97 -10.60
N ASP A 97 -14.87 -4.75 -10.19
CA ASP A 97 -16.27 -4.33 -10.27
C ASP A 97 -16.48 -3.05 -9.44
N PRO A 98 -16.89 -1.92 -10.07
CA PRO A 98 -17.04 -0.64 -9.38
C PRO A 98 -18.19 -0.65 -8.35
N THR A 99 -19.10 -1.63 -8.40
CA THR A 99 -20.13 -1.81 -7.37
C THR A 99 -19.58 -2.38 -6.07
N LEU A 100 -18.44 -3.08 -6.16
CA LEU A 100 -17.78 -3.71 -5.01
C LEU A 100 -16.63 -2.86 -4.48
N ILE A 101 -15.83 -2.23 -5.35
CA ILE A 101 -14.65 -1.48 -4.97
C ILE A 101 -14.47 -0.29 -5.91
N LYS A 102 -14.50 0.91 -5.33
CA LYS A 102 -14.14 2.12 -6.06
C LYS A 102 -13.13 2.91 -5.23
N LEU A 103 -11.87 2.86 -5.65
CA LEU A 103 -10.80 3.64 -5.04
C LEU A 103 -10.55 4.86 -5.91
N GLU A 104 -10.70 6.05 -5.35
CA GLU A 104 -10.40 7.33 -6.01
C GLU A 104 -9.46 8.16 -5.13
N ILE A 105 -8.50 8.83 -5.76
CA ILE A 105 -7.60 9.75 -5.06
C ILE A 105 -7.96 11.18 -5.47
N TYR A 106 -8.43 11.96 -4.50
CA TYR A 106 -8.86 13.34 -4.67
C TYR A 106 -7.74 14.33 -4.35
N GLY A 107 -7.90 15.60 -4.74
CA GLY A 107 -6.92 16.66 -4.44
C GLY A 107 -5.75 16.74 -5.43
N GLY A 108 -5.87 16.13 -6.62
CA GLY A 108 -4.88 16.23 -7.68
C GLY A 108 -3.49 15.74 -7.24
N PRO A 109 -2.39 16.33 -7.76
CA PRO A 109 -1.02 15.91 -7.42
C PRO A 109 -0.72 15.95 -5.92
N TRP A 110 -1.35 16.87 -5.18
CA TRP A 110 -1.15 17.01 -3.74
C TRP A 110 -1.73 15.82 -2.96
N GLY A 111 -2.95 15.38 -3.30
CA GLY A 111 -3.55 14.20 -2.68
C GLY A 111 -2.71 12.94 -2.88
N TRP A 112 -2.14 12.76 -4.08
CA TRP A 112 -1.21 11.68 -4.35
C TRP A 112 0.04 11.71 -3.46
N ILE A 113 0.62 12.90 -3.21
CA ILE A 113 1.77 13.05 -2.32
C ILE A 113 1.38 12.69 -0.89
N VAL A 114 0.25 13.20 -0.38
CA VAL A 114 -0.22 12.93 0.99
C VAL A 114 -0.44 11.42 1.19
N VAL A 115 -1.19 10.78 0.29
CA VAL A 115 -1.45 9.34 0.35
C VAL A 115 -0.14 8.54 0.23
N ALA A 116 0.78 8.94 -0.65
CA ALA A 116 2.09 8.33 -0.79
C ALA A 116 2.94 8.42 0.49
N VAL A 117 2.92 9.56 1.17
CA VAL A 117 3.64 9.74 2.43
C VAL A 117 3.02 8.89 3.55
N CYS A 118 1.70 8.87 3.68
CA CYS A 118 1.01 8.03 4.68
C CYS A 118 1.33 6.54 4.48
N PHE A 119 1.26 6.05 3.23
CA PHE A 119 1.65 4.68 2.90
C PHE A 119 3.14 4.42 3.15
N GLY A 120 4.00 5.36 2.80
CA GLY A 120 5.43 5.27 3.06
C GLY A 120 5.75 5.14 4.55
N LEU A 121 5.10 5.95 5.39
CA LEU A 121 5.22 5.90 6.84
C LEU A 121 4.71 4.58 7.41
N ALA A 122 3.53 4.12 7.00
CA ALA A 122 2.99 2.84 7.45
C ALA A 122 3.88 1.66 7.06
N ASN A 123 4.38 1.63 5.82
CA ASN A 123 5.33 0.63 5.36
C ASN A 123 6.67 0.68 6.10
N TRP A 124 7.10 1.86 6.55
CA TRP A 124 8.30 2.02 7.36
C TRP A 124 8.09 1.48 8.79
N ILE A 125 6.97 1.82 9.44
CA ILE A 125 6.59 1.28 10.75
C ILE A 125 6.53 -0.25 10.70
N LEU A 126 5.89 -0.80 9.67
CA LEU A 126 5.87 -2.25 9.42
C LEU A 126 7.27 -2.85 9.33
N LYS A 127 8.18 -2.18 8.63
CA LYS A 127 9.56 -2.67 8.52
C LYS A 127 10.26 -2.66 9.88
N GLU A 128 10.06 -1.63 10.70
CA GLU A 128 10.71 -1.48 11.99
C GLU A 128 10.17 -2.47 13.03
N MET A 129 8.86 -2.75 13.03
CA MET A 129 8.26 -3.75 13.92
C MET A 129 8.69 -5.19 13.62
N PHE A 130 9.08 -5.47 12.37
CA PHE A 130 9.42 -6.80 11.87
C PHE A 130 10.89 -6.97 11.45
N LYS A 131 11.75 -6.04 11.90
CA LYS A 131 13.21 -6.16 11.85
C LYS A 131 13.65 -7.40 12.65
#